data_AF-A0A150S067-F1
#
_entry.id   AF-A0A150S067-F1
#
_cell.length_a   1.000
_cell.length_b   1.000
_cell.length_c   1.000
_cell.angle_alpha   90.00
_cell.angle_beta   90.00
_cell.angle_gamma   90.00
#
_symmetry.space_group_name_H-M   'P 1'
#
loop_
_entity.id
_entity.type
_entity.pdbx_description
1 polymer ?
#
loop_
_entity_poly.entity_id
_entity_poly.type
_entity_poly.pdbx_seq_one_letter_code
_entity_poly.pdbx_strand_id
1 'polypeptide(L)'
;MMTVFEVYLAEGRGSAELLSAEVLKETGAQVMTLKEAELVGFQGLQALDGAGDVRLIAVAARDAPWIHRCLEGSGAVVSFRAHQVD
;
A
#
# COMPACT_ATOMS: atom_id res chain seq x y z
N MET A 1 -15.78 6.39 0.25
CA MET A 1 -14.41 6.90 0.08
C MET A 1 -13.38 6.15 0.92
N MET A 2 -12.55 5.38 0.24
CA MET A 2 -11.32 4.77 0.72
C MET A 2 -10.11 5.42 0.03
N THR A 3 -8.94 5.28 0.64
CA THR A 3 -7.66 5.61 0.01
C THR A 3 -6.90 4.32 -0.23
N VAL A 4 -6.38 4.15 -1.44
CA VAL A 4 -5.53 3.02 -1.82
C VAL A 4 -4.13 3.55 -2.06
N PHE A 5 -3.15 3.03 -1.32
CA PHE A 5 -1.74 3.33 -1.54
C PHE A 5 -1.13 2.26 -2.41
N GLU A 6 -0.58 2.64 -3.55
CA GLU A 6 0.31 1.85 -4.37
C GLU A 6 1.73 2.06 -3.89
N VAL A 7 2.33 1.01 -3.33
CA VAL A 7 3.61 1.08 -2.62
C VAL A 7 4.62 0.21 -3.36
N TYR A 8 5.70 0.83 -3.80
CA TYR A 8 6.83 0.17 -4.45
C TYR A 8 7.89 -0.14 -3.41
N LEU A 9 8.17 -1.43 -3.21
CA LEU A 9 9.17 -1.91 -2.26
C LEU A 9 10.57 -1.96 -2.89
N ALA A 10 11.58 -1.81 -2.04
CA ALA A 10 12.96 -2.14 -2.41
C ALA A 10 13.09 -3.65 -2.69
N GLU A 11 14.00 -4.03 -3.58
CA GLU A 11 14.22 -5.44 -3.91
C GLU A 11 14.52 -6.29 -2.67
N GLY A 12 13.88 -7.46 -2.58
CA GLY A 12 14.05 -8.38 -1.45
C GLY A 12 13.29 -8.01 -0.18
N ARG A 13 12.53 -6.90 -0.17
CA ARG A 13 11.65 -6.53 0.96
C ARG A 13 10.24 -7.07 0.77
N GLY A 14 9.66 -7.59 1.84
CA GLY A 14 8.31 -8.17 1.86
C GLY A 14 7.27 -7.27 2.53
N SER A 15 5.99 -7.53 2.25
CA SER A 15 4.86 -6.75 2.79
C SER A 15 4.72 -6.78 4.31
N ALA A 16 5.27 -7.80 4.98
CA ALA A 16 5.24 -7.92 6.44
C ALA A 16 6.01 -6.78 7.15
N GLU A 17 6.89 -6.07 6.45
CA GLU A 17 7.69 -4.96 6.99
C GLU A 17 7.07 -3.58 6.72
N LEU A 18 5.96 -3.50 5.97
CA LEU A 18 5.35 -2.22 5.58
C LEU A 18 4.58 -1.54 6.72
N LEU A 19 3.72 -2.31 7.38
CA LEU A 19 2.87 -1.83 8.46
C LEU A 19 2.98 -2.80 9.63
N SER A 20 3.16 -2.25 10.83
CA SER A 20 3.14 -3.08 12.03
C SER A 20 1.73 -3.68 12.23
N ALA A 21 1.68 -4.84 12.90
CA ALA A 21 0.41 -5.49 13.22
C ALA A 21 -0.54 -4.58 14.03
N GLU A 22 0.01 -3.65 14.81
CA GLU A 22 -0.74 -2.65 15.57
C GLU A 22 -1.42 -1.64 14.63
N VAL A 23 -0.68 -1.10 13.66
CA VAL A 23 -1.25 -0.17 12.66
C VAL A 23 -2.32 -0.86 11.81
N LEU A 24 -2.11 -2.11 11.40
CA LEU A 24 -3.12 -2.88 10.66
C LEU A 24 -4.40 -3.08 11.49
N LYS A 25 -4.26 -3.36 12.78
CA LYS A 25 -5.39 -3.57 13.69
C LYS A 25 -6.17 -2.28 13.96
N GLU A 26 -5.48 -1.15 14.12
CA GLU A 26 -6.11 0.13 14.45
C GLU A 26 -6.77 0.77 13.23
N THR A 27 -6.09 0.76 12.08
CA THR A 27 -6.59 1.41 10.85
C THR A 27 -7.53 0.51 10.04
N GLY A 28 -7.50 -0.81 10.29
CA GLY A 28 -8.18 -1.79 9.45
C GLY A 28 -7.63 -1.86 8.02
N ALA A 29 -6.41 -1.37 7.79
CA ALA A 29 -5.79 -1.36 6.49
C ALA A 29 -5.61 -2.79 5.95
N GLN A 30 -5.92 -2.98 4.68
CA GLN A 30 -5.72 -4.24 3.98
C GLN A 30 -4.54 -4.12 3.02
N VAL A 31 -3.53 -4.96 3.23
CA VAL A 31 -2.36 -5.05 2.33
C VAL A 31 -2.60 -6.20 1.38
N MET A 32 -2.53 -5.92 0.08
CA MET A 32 -2.78 -6.88 -0.98
C MET A 32 -1.72 -6.77 -2.08
N THR A 33 -1.55 -7.84 -2.84
CA THR A 33 -0.79 -7.84 -4.09
C THR A 33 -1.58 -7.14 -5.20
N LEU A 34 -0.89 -6.75 -6.28
CA LEU A 34 -1.53 -6.31 -7.52
C LEU A 34 -2.63 -7.28 -7.99
N LYS A 35 -2.33 -8.57 -7.99
CA LYS A 35 -3.26 -9.62 -8.42
C LYS A 35 -4.52 -9.68 -7.54
N GLU A 36 -4.36 -9.56 -6.23
CA GLU A 36 -5.51 -9.53 -5.30
C GLU A 36 -6.34 -8.26 -5.47
N ALA A 37 -5.71 -7.13 -5.78
CA ALA A 37 -6.40 -5.88 -6.06
C ALA A 37 -7.22 -5.94 -7.36
N GLU A 38 -6.69 -6.57 -8.41
CA GLU A 38 -7.43 -6.83 -9.64
C GLU A 38 -8.68 -7.67 -9.37
N LEU A 39 -8.60 -8.67 -8.49
CA LEU A 39 -9.74 -9.52 -8.12
C LEU A 39 -10.85 -8.76 -7.39
N VAL A 40 -10.52 -7.69 -6.67
CA VAL A 40 -11.51 -6.83 -6.01
C VAL A 40 -11.95 -5.65 -6.90
N GLY A 41 -11.48 -5.59 -8.15
CA GLY A 41 -11.93 -4.63 -9.15
C GLY A 41 -11.06 -3.39 -9.30
N PHE A 42 -9.87 -3.32 -8.69
CA PHE A 42 -8.92 -2.26 -8.96
C PHE A 42 -8.20 -2.54 -10.28
N GLN A 43 -8.42 -1.66 -11.27
CA GLN A 43 -7.76 -1.74 -12.59
C GLN A 43 -6.86 -0.52 -12.83
N GLY A 44 -5.86 -0.68 -13.68
CA GLY A 44 -4.96 0.42 -14.09
C GLY A 44 -3.72 0.61 -13.20
N LEU A 45 -3.47 -0.31 -12.27
CA LEU A 45 -2.26 -0.31 -11.45
C LEU A 45 -1.17 -1.06 -12.22
N GLN A 46 -0.17 -0.33 -12.71
CA GLN A 46 0.97 -0.91 -13.41
C GLN A 46 2.19 -0.84 -12.50
N ALA A 47 2.81 -1.99 -12.23
CA ALA A 47 4.13 -2.01 -11.64
C ALA A 47 5.07 -1.22 -12.57
N LEU A 48 5.81 -0.25 -12.00
CA LEU A 48 6.86 0.44 -12.73
C LEU A 48 7.91 -0.60 -13.14
N ASP A 49 8.28 -0.64 -14.42
CA ASP A 49 9.35 -1.50 -14.90
C ASP A 49 10.64 -1.22 -14.10
N GLY A 50 11.14 -2.24 -13.39
CA GLY A 50 12.32 -2.14 -12.52
C GLY A 50 12.04 -1.73 -11.06
N ALA A 51 10.81 -1.38 -10.70
CA ALA A 51 10.39 -1.44 -9.31
C ALA A 51 10.15 -2.90 -8.93
N GLY A 52 10.64 -3.32 -7.76
CA GLY A 52 10.51 -4.70 -7.29
C GLY A 52 9.07 -5.09 -6.93
N ASP A 53 8.88 -5.56 -5.70
CA ASP A 53 7.56 -6.00 -5.22
C ASP A 53 6.61 -4.79 -5.03
N VAL A 54 5.44 -4.84 -5.67
CA VAL A 54 4.40 -3.81 -5.51
C VAL A 54 3.31 -4.30 -4.56
N ARG A 55 2.96 -3.46 -3.58
CA ARG A 55 1.89 -3.73 -2.61
C ARG A 55 0.86 -2.62 -2.63
N LEU A 56 -0.38 -3.01 -2.43
CA LEU A 56 -1.51 -2.10 -2.36
C LEU A 56 -2.05 -2.11 -0.95
N ILE A 57 -2.25 -0.92 -0.38
CA ILE A 57 -2.76 -0.74 0.97
C ILE A 57 -4.08 0.02 0.87
N ALA A 58 -5.18 -0.69 1.06
CA ALA A 58 -6.51 -0.10 1.08
C ALA A 58 -6.88 0.28 2.51
N VAL A 59 -7.28 1.53 2.74
CA VAL A 59 -7.61 2.04 4.07
C VAL A 59 -8.77 3.04 4.00
N ALA A 60 -9.50 3.22 5.11
CA ALA A 60 -10.50 4.28 5.21
C ALA A 60 -9.84 5.67 5.05
N ALA A 61 -10.52 6.60 4.38
CA ALA A 61 -9.96 7.92 4.08
C ALA A 61 -9.51 8.71 5.33
N ARG A 62 -10.17 8.50 6.48
CA ARG A 62 -9.81 9.12 7.77
C ARG A 62 -8.43 8.68 8.29
N ASP A 63 -8.02 7.47 7.96
CA ASP A 63 -6.80 6.82 8.45
C ASP A 63 -5.64 6.93 7.44
N ALA A 64 -5.92 7.45 6.23
CA ALA A 64 -4.94 7.65 5.17
C ALA A 64 -3.73 8.51 5.58
N PRO A 65 -3.88 9.63 6.34
CA PRO A 65 -2.71 10.41 6.78
C PRO A 65 -1.75 9.61 7.66
N TRP A 66 -2.25 8.62 8.40
CA TRP A 66 -1.42 7.74 9.22
C TRP A 66 -0.60 6.82 8.35
N ILE A 67 -1.24 6.13 7.39
CA ILE A 67 -0.56 5.24 6.45
C ILE A 67 0.50 5.99 5.66
N HIS A 68 0.18 7.19 5.18
CA HIS A 68 1.15 8.05 4.48
C HIS A 68 2.42 8.29 5.31
N ARG A 69 2.26 8.67 6.58
CA ARG A 69 3.39 8.94 7.48
C ARG A 69 4.19 7.68 7.80
N CYS A 70 3.55 6.51 7.89
CA CYS A 70 4.24 5.23 8.03
C CYS A 70 5.09 4.90 6.80
N LEU A 71 4.57 5.14 5.59
CA LEU A 71 5.29 4.88 4.34
C LEU A 71 6.49 5.81 4.16
N GLU A 72 6.35 7.10 4.48
CA GLU A 72 7.46 8.08 4.42
C GLU A 72 8.62 7.72 5.36
N GLY A 73 8.33 7.12 6.52
CA GLY A 73 9.35 6.70 7.48
C GLY A 73 9.96 5.33 7.22
N SER A 74 9.46 4.58 6.22
CA SER A 74 9.87 3.20 6.00
C SER A 74 11.05 3.09 5.04
N GLY A 75 12.17 2.55 5.54
CA GLY A 75 13.34 2.23 4.71
C GLY A 75 13.14 1.08 3.73
N ALA A 76 11.98 0.41 3.75
CA ALA A 76 11.62 -0.63 2.80
C ALA A 76 10.87 -0.08 1.57
N VAL A 77 10.39 1.16 1.63
CA VAL A 77 9.60 1.81 0.58
C VAL A 77 10.51 2.65 -0.30
N VAL A 78 10.49 2.39 -1.61
CA VAL A 78 11.20 3.21 -2.61
C VAL A 78 10.37 4.42 -3.01
N SER A 79 9.09 4.18 -3.26
CA SER A 79 8.11 5.24 -3.53
C SER A 79 6.70 4.73 -3.29
N PHE A 80 5.73 5.64 -3.20
CA PHE A 80 4.32 5.26 -3.16
C PHE A 80 3.45 6.34 -3.82
N ARG A 81 2.24 5.95 -4.21
CA ARG A 81 1.18 6.82 -4.76
C ARG A 81 -0.12 6.56 -4.02
N ALA A 82 -0.86 7.61 -3.73
CA ALA A 82 -2.17 7.50 -3.10
C ALA A 82 -3.27 7.77 -4.12
N HIS A 83 -4.25 6.88 -4.17
CA HIS A 83 -5.42 6.96 -5.04
C HIS A 83 -6.67 7.05 -4.16
N GLN A 84 -7.51 8.05 -4.37
CA GLN A 84 -8.83 8.11 -3.73
C GLN A 84 -9.84 7.33 -4.55
N VAL A 85 -10.63 6.50 -3.87
CA VAL A 85 -11.65 5.64 -4.46
C VAL A 85 -12.93 5.86 -3.70
N ASP A 86 -14.05 6.09 -4.39
CA ASP A 86 -15.34 6.34 -3.74
C ASP A 86 -16.00 5.05 -3.24
#